data_AF-A0A5J4PMW4-F1
#
_entry.id   AF-A0A5J4PMW4-F1
#
_cell.length_a   1.000
_cell.length_b   1.000
_cell.length_c   1.000
_cell.angle_alpha   90.00
_cell.angle_beta   90.00
_cell.angle_gamma   90.00
#
_symmetry.space_group_name_H-M   'P 1'
#
loop_
_entity.id
_entity.type
_entity.pdbx_description
1 polymer ?
#
loop_
_entity_poly.entity_id
_entity_poly.type
_entity_poly.pdbx_seq_one_letter_code
_entity_poly.pdbx_strand_id
1 'polypeptide(L)' 'MEDDERAKLLQFVTGTTRLPPGGFAKLIGSSGPRRFTIFRSQKPLTFLPSSHSCFNQLDLPVYPSK' A
#
# COMPACT_ATOMS: atom_id res chain seq x y z
N MET A 1 -2.86 0.50 -16.22
CA MET A 1 -3.47 0.52 -14.89
C MET A 1 -4.81 1.24 -14.99
N GLU A 2 -5.88 0.47 -15.06
CA GLU A 2 -7.26 0.97 -15.06
C GLU A 2 -7.71 1.38 -13.65
N ASP A 3 -8.82 2.09 -13.54
CA ASP A 3 -9.32 2.57 -12.23
C ASP A 3 -9.69 1.42 -11.28
N ASP A 4 -10.13 0.27 -11.82
CA ASP A 4 -10.37 -0.94 -11.04
C ASP A 4 -9.07 -1.51 -10.43
N GLU A 5 -7.98 -1.53 -11.20
CA GLU A 5 -6.67 -1.97 -10.71
C GLU A 5 -6.13 -1.02 -9.64
N ARG A 6 -6.37 0.30 -9.77
CA ARG A 6 -6.02 1.30 -8.76
C ARG A 6 -6.83 1.11 -7.47
N ALA A 7 -8.12 0.81 -7.59
CA ALA A 7 -8.99 0.53 -6.44
C ALA A 7 -8.53 -0.74 -5.70
N LYS A 8 -8.17 -1.80 -6.45
CA LYS A 8 -7.60 -3.03 -5.88
C LYS A 8 -6.27 -2.77 -5.18
N LEU A 9 -5.38 -1.96 -5.75
CA LEU A 9 -4.14 -1.56 -5.09
C LEU A 9 -4.40 -0.78 -3.80
N LEU A 10 -5.36 0.15 -3.82
CA LEU A 10 -5.76 0.89 -2.63
C LEU A 10 -6.25 -0.07 -1.55
N GLN A 11 -7.17 -0.98 -1.88
CA GLN A 11 -7.67 -1.99 -0.96
C GLN A 11 -6.57 -2.90 -0.43
N PHE A 12 -5.62 -3.28 -1.29
CA PHE A 12 -4.49 -4.12 -0.89
C PHE A 12 -3.63 -3.46 0.19
N VAL A 13 -3.42 -2.14 0.14
CA VAL A 13 -2.55 -1.45 1.08
C VAL A 13 -3.28 -0.79 2.25
N THR A 14 -4.53 -0.39 2.10
CA THR A 14 -5.28 0.31 3.18
C THR A 14 -6.42 -0.55 3.75
N GLY A 15 -6.70 -1.71 3.16
CA GLY A 15 -7.83 -2.57 3.53
C GLY A 15 -9.20 -2.10 3.03
N THR A 16 -9.27 -0.98 2.29
CA THR A 16 -10.53 -0.43 1.78
C THR A 16 -10.38 0.24 0.42
N THR A 17 -11.42 0.22 -0.40
CA THR A 17 -11.49 0.98 -1.67
C THR A 17 -11.97 2.42 -1.47
N ARG A 18 -12.40 2.79 -0.25
CA ARG A 18 -12.95 4.11 0.04
C ARG A 18 -11.85 5.16 0.15
N LEU A 19 -11.97 6.23 -0.63
CA LEU A 19 -11.05 7.37 -0.56
C LEU A 19 -11.26 8.19 0.73
N PRO A 20 -10.19 8.67 1.38
CA PRO A 20 -10.32 9.52 2.57
C PRO A 20 -10.92 10.88 2.20
N PRO A 21 -11.89 11.41 2.97
CA PRO A 21 -12.57 12.68 2.65
C PRO A 21 -11.62 13.90 2.67
N GLY A 22 -10.47 13.79 3.33
CA GLY A 22 -9.41 14.80 3.33
C GLY A 22 -8.23 14.52 2.40
N GLY A 23 -8.39 13.59 1.45
CA GLY A 23 -7.32 13.12 0.57
C GLY A 23 -6.31 12.21 1.27
N PHE A 24 -5.34 11.69 0.50
CA PHE A 24 -4.35 10.74 1.00
C PHE A 24 -3.42 11.31 2.10
N ALA A 25 -3.30 12.63 2.20
CA ALA A 25 -2.57 13.28 3.28
C ALA A 25 -3.17 12.99 4.68
N LYS A 26 -4.46 12.67 4.73
CA LYS A 26 -5.19 12.33 5.96
C LYS A 26 -5.58 10.84 6.03
N LEU A 27 -4.76 9.97 5.43
CA LEU A 27 -4.92 8.53 5.63
C LEU A 27 -4.79 8.17 7.12
N ILE A 28 -5.65 7.25 7.55
CA ILE A 28 -5.69 6.74 8.93
C ILE A 28 -5.20 5.30 8.90
N GLY A 29 -4.29 4.97 9.81
CA GLY A 29 -3.91 3.59 10.15
C GLY A 29 -4.53 3.18 11.48
N SER A 30 -4.13 2.03 12.01
CA SER A 30 -4.69 1.48 13.26
C SER A 30 -4.45 2.37 14.49
N SER A 31 -3.38 3.15 14.52
CA SER A 31 -2.99 4.01 15.65
C SER A 31 -3.10 5.52 15.36
N GLY A 32 -3.86 5.91 14.34
CA GLY A 32 -4.10 7.32 13.98
C GLY A 32 -3.58 7.70 12.60
N PRO A 33 -3.29 8.99 12.34
CA PRO A 33 -2.86 9.46 11.02
C PRO A 33 -1.58 8.77 10.55
N ARG A 34 -1.65 8.10 9.40
CA ARG A 34 -0.55 7.32 8.85
C ARG A 34 -0.54 7.40 7.32
N ARG A 35 0.52 7.97 6.77
CA ARG A 35 0.73 8.09 5.32
C ARG A 35 1.00 6.73 4.68
N PHE A 36 0.59 6.59 3.42
CA PHE A 36 1.02 5.48 2.58
C PHE A 36 2.55 5.48 2.45
N THR A 37 3.18 4.34 2.70
CA THR A 37 4.65 4.19 2.71
C THR A 37 5.07 2.96 1.93
N ILE A 38 6.10 3.08 1.09
CA ILE A 38 6.72 1.95 0.40
C ILE A 38 8.02 1.60 1.13
N PHE A 39 8.10 0.38 1.66
CA PHE A 39 9.29 -0.14 2.32
C PHE A 39 10.04 -1.08 1.38
N ARG A 40 11.37 -0.98 1.39
CA ARG A 40 12.23 -1.91 0.64
C ARG A 40 12.27 -3.24 1.37
N SER A 41 11.62 -4.26 0.80
CA SER A 41 11.61 -5.60 1.39
C SER A 41 13.00 -6.25 1.28
N GLN A 42 13.39 -6.97 2.34
CA GLN A 42 14.58 -7.82 2.34
C GLN A 42 14.28 -9.25 1.84
N LYS A 43 13.03 -9.53 1.45
CA LYS A 43 12.63 -10.84 0.94
C LYS A 43 13.27 -11.14 -0.43
N PRO A 44 13.48 -12.42 -0.77
CA PRO A 44 13.94 -12.83 -2.10
C PRO A 44 13.04 -12.32 -3.22
N LEU A 45 13.60 -12.12 -4.41
CA LEU A 45 12.90 -11.58 -5.58
C LEU A 45 11.79 -12.49 -6.14
N THR A 46 11.76 -13.75 -5.71
CA THR A 46 10.69 -14.70 -6.05
C THR A 46 9.37 -14.42 -5.32
N PHE A 47 9.39 -13.54 -4.31
CA PHE A 47 8.21 -13.18 -3.53
C PHE A 47 7.42 -12.07 -4.22
N LEU A 48 6.10 -12.13 -4.07
CA LEU A 48 5.21 -11.03 -4.42
C LEU A 48 5.31 -9.88 -3.40
N PRO A 49 4.89 -8.66 -3.75
CA PRO A 49 4.79 -7.57 -2.81
C PRO A 49 3.87 -7.96 -1.64
N SER A 50 4.22 -7.53 -0.43
CA SER A 50 3.41 -7.76 0.76
C SER A 50 2.86 -6.42 1.27
N SER A 51 1.73 -6.43 1.97
CA SER A 51 1.19 -5.20 2.58
C SER A 51 0.90 -5.38 4.07
N HIS A 52 0.95 -4.26 4.78
CA HIS A 52 0.50 -4.16 6.16
C HIS A 52 -0.57 -3.07 6.26
N SER A 53 -1.83 -3.49 6.09
CA SER A 53 -2.96 -2.56 5.98
C SER A 53 -3.17 -1.67 7.21
N CYS A 54 -2.90 -2.20 8.41
CA CYS A 54 -2.92 -1.42 9.65
C CYS A 54 -1.99 -0.19 9.62
N PHE A 55 -0.93 -0.22 8.79
CA PHE A 55 0.07 0.84 8.71
C PHE A 55 0.10 1.57 7.36
N ASN A 56 -0.82 1.26 6.44
CA ASN A 56 -0.80 1.75 5.06
C ASN A 56 0.56 1.53 4.38
N GLN A 57 1.19 0.38 4.63
CA GLN A 57 2.55 0.08 4.16
C GLN A 57 2.56 -1.00 3.09
N LEU A 58 3.33 -0.75 2.02
CA LEU A 58 3.62 -1.71 0.95
C LEU A 58 5.10 -2.10 1.01
N ASP A 59 5.38 -3.38 1.21
CA ASP A 59 6.72 -3.94 1.19
C ASP A 59 7.02 -4.44 -0.23
N LEU A 60 7.97 -3.78 -0.90
CA LEU A 60 8.34 -4.07 -2.27
C LEU A 60 9.74 -4.71 -2.34
N PRO A 61 9.87 -5.97 -2.82
CA PRO A 61 11.16 -6.54 -3.19
C PRO A 61 11.84 -5.73 -4.30
N VAL A 62 13.17 -5.82 -4.38
CA VAL A 62 13.96 -5.03 -5.33
C VAL A 62 13.97 -5.69 -6.71
N TYR A 63 12.83 -5.70 -7.39
CA TYR A 63 12.70 -6.31 -8.70
C TYR A 63 13.71 -5.71 -9.70
N PRO A 64 14.33 -6.54 -10.57
CA PRO A 64 15.40 -6.10 -11.47
C PRO A 64 14.89 -5.23 -12.64
N SER A 65 13.58 -5.26 -12.90
CA SER A 65 12.93 -4.50 -13.96
C SER A 65 11.60 -3.93 -13.49
N LYS A 66 11.14 -2.89 -14.20
CA LYS A 66 9.80 -2.30 -14.05
C LYS A 66 8.75 -3.18 -14.73
#